data_AF-A0A357NBU8-F1
#
_entry.id   AF-A0A357NBU8-F1
#
_cell.length_a   1.000
_cell.length_b   1.000
_cell.length_c   1.000
_cell.angle_alpha   90.00
_cell.angle_beta   90.00
_cell.angle_gamma   90.00
#
_symmetry.space_group_name_H-M   'P 1'
#
loop_
_entity.id
_entity.type
_entity.pdbx_description
1 polymer ?
#
loop_
_entity_poly.entity_id
_entity_poly.type
_entity_poly.pdbx_seq_one_letter_code
_entity_poly.pdbx_strand_id
1 'polypeptide(L)'
;PVLEMLGELDETALSALSEINITNPNAVIGYTTEAIPIKFGALGRPAEKAKLLSSVITDVRQQKLTLEYVDIAFETPVLKFKR
;
A
#
# COMPACT_ATOMS: atom_id res chain seq x y z
N PRO A 1 10.98 10.55 0.34
CA PRO A 1 9.54 10.18 0.33
C PRO A 1 9.26 8.68 0.57
N VAL A 2 9.90 7.74 -0.14
CA VAL A 2 9.64 6.29 0.07
C VAL A 2 10.07 5.84 1.47
N LEU A 3 11.33 6.11 1.84
CA LEU A 3 11.85 5.74 3.15
C LEU A 3 11.12 6.46 4.30
N GLU A 4 10.67 7.69 4.05
CA GLU A 4 9.86 8.46 5.00
C GLU A 4 8.49 7.80 5.20
N MET A 5 7.79 7.45 4.12
CA MET A 5 6.54 6.68 4.20
C MET A 5 6.74 5.36 4.94
N LEU A 6 7.83 4.62 4.64
CA LEU A 6 8.15 3.36 5.33
C LEU A 6 8.42 3.55 6.82
N GLY A 7 9.03 4.68 7.21
CA GLY A 7 9.28 5.02 8.61
C GLY A 7 8.01 5.34 9.40
N GLU A 8 6.92 5.68 8.73
CA GLU A 8 5.61 5.96 9.33
C GLU A 8 4.71 4.71 9.42
N LEU A 9 5.11 3.58 8.83
CA LEU A 9 4.34 2.34 8.88
C LEU A 9 4.51 1.63 10.23
N ASP A 10 3.41 1.08 10.74
CA ASP A 10 3.46 0.12 11.83
C ASP A 10 4.04 -1.23 11.38
N GLU A 11 4.42 -2.08 12.35
CA GLU A 11 5.01 -3.39 12.10
C GLU A 11 4.10 -4.33 11.30
N THR A 12 2.78 -4.19 11.44
CA THR A 12 1.79 -5.03 10.74
C THR A 12 1.74 -4.68 9.25
N ALA A 13 1.76 -3.39 8.91
CA ALA A 13 1.79 -2.90 7.55
C ALA A 13 3.16 -3.15 6.90
N LEU A 14 4.24 -2.92 7.63
CA LEU A 14 5.60 -3.12 7.13
C LEU A 14 5.87 -4.60 6.81
N SER A 15 5.47 -5.52 7.69
CA SER A 15 5.62 -6.98 7.47
C SER A 15 4.74 -7.53 6.35
N ALA A 16 3.70 -6.79 5.93
CA ALA A 16 2.87 -7.17 4.81
C ALA A 16 3.50 -6.82 3.45
N LEU A 17 4.52 -5.97 3.40
CA LEU A 17 5.20 -5.55 2.18
C LEU A 17 6.37 -6.48 1.84
N SER A 18 6.45 -6.89 0.57
CA SER A 18 7.54 -7.71 0.05
C SER A 18 8.54 -6.86 -0.74
N GLU A 19 8.07 -5.96 -1.58
CA GLU A 19 8.92 -5.12 -2.43
C GLU A 19 8.24 -3.80 -2.78
N ILE A 20 9.03 -2.78 -3.09
CA ILE A 20 8.57 -1.51 -3.65
C ILE A 20 9.45 -1.14 -4.85
N ASN A 21 8.81 -1.00 -6.00
CA ASN A 21 9.42 -0.50 -7.21
C ASN A 21 9.30 1.02 -7.30
N ILE A 22 10.46 1.68 -7.34
CA ILE A 22 10.59 3.15 -7.35
C ILE A 22 11.15 3.69 -8.68
N THR A 23 11.16 2.86 -9.73
CA THR A 23 11.76 3.21 -11.04
C THR A 23 11.11 4.44 -11.66
N ASN A 24 9.78 4.55 -11.52
CA ASN A 24 9.03 5.73 -11.91
C ASN A 24 8.52 6.46 -10.65
N PRO A 25 9.05 7.64 -10.31
CA PRO A 25 8.65 8.37 -9.10
C PRO A 25 7.19 8.86 -9.12
N ASN A 26 6.56 8.92 -10.29
CA ASN A 26 5.15 9.27 -10.46
C ASN A 26 4.21 8.05 -10.41
N ALA A 27 4.77 6.83 -10.44
CA ALA A 27 4.04 5.58 -10.50
C ALA A 27 4.73 4.53 -9.62
N VAL A 28 4.90 4.85 -8.34
CA VAL A 28 5.45 3.89 -7.37
C VAL A 28 4.44 2.77 -7.15
N ILE A 29 4.93 1.53 -7.21
CA ILE A 29 4.15 0.33 -7.00
C ILE A 29 4.89 -0.52 -5.97
N GLY A 30 4.17 -1.05 -4.98
CA GLY A 30 4.69 -2.10 -4.11
C GLY A 30 3.86 -3.36 -4.21
N TYR A 31 4.35 -4.42 -3.60
CA TYR A 31 3.69 -5.70 -3.58
C TYR A 31 3.66 -6.23 -2.15
N THR A 32 2.55 -6.85 -1.78
CA THR A 32 2.46 -7.56 -0.52
C THR A 32 3.17 -8.90 -0.58
N THR A 33 3.41 -9.51 0.57
CA THR A 33 3.89 -10.90 0.69
C THR A 33 2.96 -11.93 0.07
N GLU A 34 1.70 -11.57 -0.20
CA GLU A 34 0.71 -12.38 -0.93
C GLU A 34 0.65 -12.05 -2.43
N ALA A 35 1.67 -11.36 -2.95
CA ALA A 35 1.76 -10.90 -4.34
C ALA A 35 0.60 -9.99 -4.79
N ILE A 36 0.01 -9.22 -3.86
CA ILE A 36 -1.03 -8.24 -4.17
C ILE A 36 -0.35 -6.90 -4.49
N PRO A 37 -0.52 -6.34 -5.70
CA PRO A 37 0.04 -5.04 -6.04
C PRO A 37 -0.70 -3.91 -5.31
N ILE A 38 0.08 -2.95 -4.80
CA ILE A 38 -0.35 -1.70 -4.19
C ILE A 38 0.19 -0.55 -5.05
N LYS A 39 -0.70 0.22 -5.65
CA LYS A 39 -0.34 1.41 -6.42
C LYS A 39 -0.26 2.61 -5.48
N PHE A 40 0.93 3.13 -5.28
CA PHE A 40 1.16 4.33 -4.48
C PHE A 40 1.07 5.60 -5.32
N GLY A 41 1.29 5.51 -6.65
CA GLY A 41 1.37 6.68 -7.52
C GLY A 41 2.57 7.57 -7.15
N ALA A 42 2.42 8.89 -7.28
CA ALA A 42 3.39 9.84 -6.77
C ALA A 42 3.33 9.88 -5.24
N LEU A 43 4.48 9.75 -4.56
CA LEU A 43 4.57 9.69 -3.08
C LEU A 43 4.53 11.07 -2.38
N GLY A 44 3.68 11.98 -2.86
CA GLY A 44 3.36 13.20 -2.11
C GLY A 44 2.62 12.86 -0.81
N ARG A 45 2.90 13.58 0.28
CA ARG A 45 2.30 13.37 1.62
C ARG A 45 2.53 11.94 2.16
N PRO A 46 3.81 11.56 2.40
CA PRO A 46 4.19 10.20 2.76
C PRO A 46 3.50 9.67 4.02
N ALA A 47 3.32 10.50 5.06
CA ALA A 47 2.62 10.11 6.28
C ALA A 47 1.13 9.77 6.04
N GLU A 48 0.43 10.53 5.19
CA GLU A 48 -0.97 10.23 4.83
C GLU A 48 -1.07 8.90 4.06
N LYS A 49 -0.12 8.65 3.15
CA LYS A 49 -0.06 7.37 2.42
C LYS A 49 0.25 6.19 3.32
N ALA A 50 1.14 6.36 4.29
CA ALA A 50 1.44 5.34 5.28
C ALA A 50 0.18 4.99 6.10
N LYS A 51 -0.54 6.00 6.58
CA LYS A 51 -1.80 5.82 7.31
C LYS A 51 -2.88 5.11 6.47
N LEU A 52 -3.03 5.51 5.21
CA LEU A 52 -3.96 4.86 4.27
C LEU A 52 -3.59 3.39 4.06
N LEU A 53 -2.30 3.11 3.84
CA LEU A 53 -1.82 1.73 3.67
C LEU A 53 -2.10 0.89 4.92
N SER A 54 -1.73 1.36 6.11
CA SER A 54 -1.98 0.66 7.38
C SER A 54 -3.46 0.35 7.59
N SER A 55 -4.35 1.30 7.30
CA SER A 55 -5.80 1.09 7.39
C SER A 55 -6.25 -0.01 6.43
N VAL A 56 -5.85 0.05 5.16
CA VAL A 56 -6.24 -0.96 4.15
C VAL A 56 -5.73 -2.35 4.53
N ILE A 57 -4.46 -2.47 4.93
CA ILE A 57 -3.88 -3.75 5.33
C ILE A 57 -4.60 -4.33 6.56
N THR A 58 -4.92 -3.48 7.53
CA THR A 58 -5.67 -3.89 8.73
C THR A 58 -7.05 -4.42 8.36
N ASP A 59 -7.81 -3.67 7.55
CA ASP A 59 -9.16 -4.05 7.13
C ASP A 59 -9.17 -5.35 6.34
N VAL A 60 -8.24 -5.51 5.39
CA VAL A 60 -8.10 -6.72 4.57
C VAL A 60 -7.81 -7.94 5.43
N ARG A 61 -6.91 -7.82 6.41
CA ARG A 61 -6.56 -8.92 7.31
C ARG A 61 -7.71 -9.27 8.26
N GLN A 62 -8.36 -8.28 8.85
CA GLN A 62 -9.49 -8.50 9.77
C GLN A 62 -10.67 -9.16 9.08
N GLN A 63 -11.00 -8.73 7.86
CA GLN A 63 -12.13 -9.23 7.10
C GLN A 63 -11.78 -10.46 6.24
N LYS A 64 -10.51 -10.91 6.24
CA LYS A 64 -10.01 -12.03 5.43
C LYS A 64 -10.34 -11.86 3.93
N LEU A 65 -10.22 -10.63 3.44
CA LEU A 65 -10.56 -10.28 2.06
C LEU A 65 -9.44 -10.74 1.13
N THR A 66 -9.82 -11.26 -0.04
CA THR A 66 -8.85 -11.57 -1.10
C THR A 66 -8.89 -10.49 -2.17
N LEU A 67 -7.80 -9.73 -2.28
CA LEU A 67 -7.70 -8.63 -3.24
C LEU A 67 -6.91 -9.01 -4.49
N GLU A 68 -7.30 -8.42 -5.62
CA GLU A 68 -6.54 -8.42 -6.86
C GLU A 68 -5.54 -7.25 -6.89
N TYR A 69 -5.94 -6.06 -6.42
CA TYR A 69 -5.03 -4.94 -6.22
C TYR A 69 -5.59 -3.91 -5.24
N VAL A 70 -4.70 -3.06 -4.73
CA VAL A 70 -5.00 -1.85 -3.96
C VAL A 70 -4.46 -0.64 -4.72
N ASP A 71 -5.25 0.44 -4.80
CA ASP A 71 -4.79 1.72 -5.33
C ASP A 71 -4.97 2.81 -4.27
N ILE A 72 -3.86 3.40 -3.83
CA ILE A 72 -3.78 4.51 -2.87
C ILE A 72 -3.07 5.73 -3.49
N ALA A 73 -3.11 5.85 -4.81
CA ALA A 73 -2.59 7.03 -5.50
C ALA A 73 -3.36 8.30 -5.11
N PHE A 74 -4.64 8.17 -4.80
CA PHE A 74 -5.56 9.24 -4.41
C PHE A 74 -5.91 9.18 -2.91
N GLU A 75 -6.62 10.20 -2.43
CA GLU A 75 -7.03 10.29 -1.02
C GLU A 75 -8.06 9.23 -0.64
N THR A 76 -8.88 8.79 -1.59
CA THR A 76 -9.80 7.66 -1.41
C THR A 76 -9.19 6.39 -2.02
N PRO A 77 -8.94 5.34 -1.23
CA PRO A 77 -8.36 4.10 -1.72
C PRO A 77 -9.37 3.32 -2.56
N VAL A 78 -8.90 2.69 -3.63
CA VAL A 78 -9.71 1.81 -4.49
C VAL A 78 -9.23 0.37 -4.30
N LEU A 79 -10.14 -0.51 -3.90
CA LEU A 79 -9.87 -1.93 -3.67
C LEU A 79 -10.54 -2.74 -4.78
N LYS A 80 -9.78 -3.59 -5.47
CA LYS A 80 -10.35 -4.59 -6.38
C LYS A 80 -10.27 -5.96 -5.73
N PHE A 81 -11.42 -6.61 -5.58
CA PHE A 81 -11.54 -7.95 -5.01
C PHE A 81 -11.35 -9.02 -6.08
N LYS A 82 -10.75 -10.15 -5.71
CA LYS A 82 -10.78 -11.34 -6.58
C LYS A 82 -12.22 -11.84 -6.71
N ARG A 83 -12.60 -12.26 -7.91
CA ARG A 83 -13.88 -12.94 -8.18
C ARG A 83 -13.79 -14.42 -7.82
#